data_AF-A0A8T4EE36-F1
#
_entry.id   AF-A0A8T4EE36-F1
#
_cell.length_a   1.000
_cell.length_b   1.000
_cell.length_c   1.000
_cell.angle_alpha   90.00
_cell.angle_beta   90.00
_cell.angle_gamma   90.00
#
_symmetry.space_group_name_H-M   'P 1'
#
loop_
_entity.id
_entity.type
_entity.pdbx_description
1 polymer ?
#
loop_
_entity_poly.entity_id
_entity_poly.type
_entity_poly.pdbx_seq_one_letter_code
_entity_poly.pdbx_strand_id
1 'polypeptide(L)' 'MAQIVVDLENMDIRYDSENDVVYVSFGPIQEADDSEMLPNGIVVRYKDGKPIGLTVVGTKDFNE' A
#
# COMPACT_ATOMS: atom_id res chain seq x y z
N MET A 1 12.18 -14.67 -7.12
CA MET A 1 11.56 -13.33 -7.09
C MET A 1 10.07 -13.53 -7.08
N ALA A 2 9.36 -13.06 -6.06
CA ALA A 2 7.89 -13.11 -6.03
C ALA A 2 7.37 -11.95 -6.89
N GLN A 3 6.38 -12.22 -7.74
CA GLN A 3 5.72 -11.22 -8.57
C GLN A 3 4.25 -11.19 -8.18
N ILE A 4 3.74 -10.01 -7.83
CA ILE A 4 2.33 -9.77 -7.58
C ILE A 4 1.73 -9.29 -8.90
N VAL A 5 0.69 -9.98 -9.37
CA VAL A 5 -0.12 -9.53 -10.51
C VAL A 5 -1.33 -8.82 -9.92
N VAL A 6 -1.48 -7.54 -10.27
CA VAL A 6 -2.57 -6.67 -9.84
C VAL A 6 -3.39 -6.24 -11.03
N ASP A 7 -4.71 -6.22 -10.84
CA ASP A 7 -5.66 -5.64 -11.78
C ASP A 7 -5.77 -4.14 -11.53
N LEU A 8 -5.35 -3.35 -12.50
CA LEU A 8 -5.36 -1.89 -12.39
C LEU A 8 -6.77 -1.30 -12.39
N GLU A 9 -7.75 -1.96 -13.01
CA GLU A 9 -9.13 -1.46 -13.06
C GLU A 9 -9.80 -1.49 -11.68
N ASN A 10 -9.39 -2.42 -10.82
CA ASN A 10 -9.90 -2.62 -9.48
C ASN A 10 -8.99 -2.05 -8.39
N MET A 11 -7.95 -1.30 -8.76
CA MET A 11 -7.02 -0.69 -7.82
C MET A 11 -7.54 0.66 -7.32
N ASP A 12 -7.59 0.84 -6.00
CA ASP A 12 -7.94 2.11 -5.37
C ASP A 12 -6.68 2.80 -4.83
N ILE A 13 -6.53 4.10 -5.12
CA ILE A 13 -5.42 4.91 -4.63
C ILE A 13 -5.98 6.17 -3.98
N ARG A 14 -5.59 6.39 -2.73
CA ARG A 14 -5.97 7.58 -1.96
C ARG A 14 -4.76 8.26 -1.38
N TYR A 15 -4.65 9.56 -1.61
CA TYR A 15 -3.66 10.41 -0.96
C TYR A 15 -4.28 11.20 0.19
N ASP A 16 -3.66 11.12 1.36
CA ASP A 16 -3.91 11.97 2.52
C ASP A 16 -2.82 13.05 2.58
N SER A 17 -3.19 14.26 2.16
CA SER A 17 -2.28 15.39 2.11
C SER A 17 -1.88 15.95 3.47
N GLU A 18 -2.72 15.74 4.49
CA GLU A 18 -2.49 16.23 5.85
C GLU A 18 -1.37 15.44 6.52
N ASN A 19 -1.38 14.12 6.36
CA ASN A 19 -0.39 13.22 6.95
C ASN A 19 0.75 12.85 6.00
N ASP A 20 0.69 13.25 4.72
CA ASP A 20 1.64 12.85 3.66
C ASP A 20 1.72 11.33 3.48
N VAL A 21 0.55 10.72 3.29
CA VAL A 21 0.40 9.27 3.19
C VAL A 21 -0.39 8.88 1.94
N VAL A 22 0.10 7.91 1.17
CA VAL A 22 -0.63 7.26 0.07
C VAL A 22 -1.07 5.87 0.49
N TYR A 23 -2.35 5.59 0.31
CA TYR A 23 -2.94 4.27 0.47
C TYR A 23 -3.21 3.66 -0.90
N VAL A 24 -2.81 2.41 -1.09
CA VAL A 24 -3.06 1.63 -2.32
C VAL A 24 -3.76 0.34 -1.93
N SER A 25 -4.92 0.05 -2.52
CA SER A 25 -5.65 -1.21 -2.35
C SER A 25 -5.64 -2.03 -3.64
N PHE A 26 -5.29 -3.30 -3.56
CA PHE A 26 -5.17 -4.22 -4.70
C PHE A 26 -6.48 -4.95 -5.01
N GLY A 27 -7.59 -4.21 -5.09
CA GLY A 27 -8.94 -4.74 -5.18
C GLY A 27 -9.90 -4.03 -4.22
N PRO A 28 -11.05 -4.66 -3.89
CA PRO A 28 -12.01 -4.12 -2.94
C PRO A 28 -11.36 -3.80 -1.59
N ILE A 29 -11.80 -2.69 -0.97
CA ILE A 29 -11.35 -2.29 0.37
C ILE A 29 -11.69 -3.42 1.35
N GLN A 30 -10.66 -3.91 2.04
CA GLN A 30 -10.76 -4.98 3.02
C GLN A 30 -9.76 -4.78 4.15
N GLU A 31 -10.07 -5.31 5.33
CA GLU A 31 -9.21 -5.20 6.49
C GLU A 31 -8.05 -6.21 6.44
N ALA A 32 -6.83 -5.70 6.58
CA ALA A 32 -5.62 -6.49 6.76
C ALA A 32 -5.64 -7.25 8.10
N ASP A 33 -5.09 -8.46 8.13
CA ASP A 33 -4.82 -9.21 9.37
C ASP A 33 -3.35 -9.12 9.81
N ASP A 34 -2.46 -8.72 8.90
CA ASP A 34 -1.03 -8.56 9.16
C ASP A 34 -0.42 -7.40 8.35
N SER A 35 0.74 -6.92 8.76
CA SER A 35 1.48 -5.88 8.05
C SER A 35 2.98 -5.90 8.31
N GLU A 36 3.75 -5.52 7.30
CA GLU A 36 5.21 -5.42 7.37
C GLU A 36 5.65 -3.98 7.02
N MET A 37 6.36 -3.32 7.94
CA MET A 37 6.99 -2.02 7.71
C MET A 37 8.39 -2.22 7.13
N LEU A 38 8.61 -1.69 5.93
CA LEU A 38 9.90 -1.70 5.25
C LEU A 38 10.73 -0.46 5.64
N PRO A 39 12.08 -0.53 5.56
CA PRO A 39 12.94 0.59 5.93
C PRO A 39 12.76 1.88 5.13
N ASN A 40 12.08 1.82 3.98
CA ASN A 40 11.87 2.91 3.04
C ASN A 40 10.49 3.59 3.18
N GLY A 41 9.81 3.44 4.32
CA GLY A 41 8.51 4.10 4.55
C GLY A 41 7.34 3.41 3.85
N ILE A 42 7.51 2.16 3.39
CA ILE A 42 6.43 1.38 2.80
C ILE A 42 5.93 0.36 3.83
N VAL A 43 4.62 0.36 4.09
CA VAL A 43 3.94 -0.70 4.83
C VAL A 43 3.22 -1.59 3.83
N VAL A 44 3.56 -2.88 3.81
CA VAL A 44 2.81 -3.90 3.07
C VAL A 44 1.68 -4.42 3.96
N ARG A 45 0.46 -4.47 3.44
CA ARG A 45 -0.74 -4.91 4.16
C ARG A 45 -1.15 -6.29 3.65
N TYR A 46 -1.37 -7.24 4.54
CA TYR A 46 -1.67 -8.63 4.19
C TYR A 46 -3.05 -9.08 4.70
N LYS A 47 -3.64 -10.03 3.98
CA LYS A 47 -4.80 -10.81 4.40
C LYS A 47 -4.54 -12.27 4.06
N ASP A 48 -4.62 -13.17 5.03
CA ASP A 48 -4.35 -14.61 4.85
C ASP A 48 -2.99 -14.86 4.15
N GLY A 49 -1.97 -14.07 4.53
CA GLY A 49 -0.62 -14.13 3.95
C GLY A 49 -0.47 -13.60 2.51
N LYS A 50 -1.53 -13.01 1.94
CA LYS A 50 -1.50 -12.38 0.61
C LYS A 50 -1.46 -10.85 0.74
N PRO A 51 -0.61 -10.15 -0.02
CA PRO A 51 -0.59 -8.70 -0.04
C PRO A 51 -1.89 -8.17 -0.65
N ILE A 52 -2.56 -7.28 0.08
CA ILE A 52 -3.84 -6.65 -0.31
C ILE A 52 -3.73 -5.15 -0.53
N GLY A 53 -2.60 -4.54 -0.17
CA GLY A 53 -2.38 -3.11 -0.34
C GLY A 53 -1.06 -2.62 0.23
N LEU A 54 -0.83 -1.31 0.04
CA LEU A 54 0.35 -0.59 0.52
C LEU A 54 -0.09 0.69 1.24
N THR A 55 0.69 1.08 2.25
CA THR A 55 0.72 2.46 2.77
C THR A 55 2.12 3.01 2.54
N VAL A 56 2.23 4.14 1.86
CA VAL A 56 3.50 4.84 1.65
C VAL A 56 3.46 6.12 2.46
N VAL A 57 4.41 6.29 3.39
CA VAL A 57 4.52 7.49 4.23
C VAL A 57 5.67 8.37 3.74
N GLY A 58 5.54 9.70 3.94
CA GLY A 58 6.59 10.65 3.56
C GLY A 58 6.69 10.84 2.05
N THR A 59 5.55 10.80 1.33
CA THR A 59 5.56 10.84 -0.13
C THR A 59 6.12 12.11 -0.74
N LYS A 60 6.16 13.22 0.00
CA LYS A 60 6.77 14.49 -0.44
C LYS A 60 8.30 14.38 -0.54
N ASP A 61 8.93 13.54 0.26
CA ASP A 61 10.39 13.40 0.31
C ASP A 61 10.96 12.59 -0.87
N PHE A 62 10.10 11.94 -1.68
CA PHE A 62 10.52 11.15 -2.85
C PHE A 62 10.82 11.98 -4.11
N ASN A 63 10.58 13.29 -4.08
CA ASN A 63 10.78 14.19 -5.23
C ASN A 63 12.03 15.08 -5.11
N GLU A 64 12.86 14.88 -4.08
CA GLU A 64 14.17 15.52 -3.90
C GLU A 64 15.33 14.60 -4.30
#